data_AF-A0A368FIV0-F1
#
_entry.id   AF-A0A368FIV0-F1
#
_cell.length_a   1.000
_cell.length_b   1.000
_cell.length_c   1.000
_cell.angle_alpha   90.00
_cell.angle_beta   90.00
_cell.angle_gamma   90.00
#
_symmetry.space_group_name_H-M   'P 1'
#
loop_
_entity.id
_entity.type
_entity.pdbx_description
1 polymer ?
#
loop_
_entity_poly.entity_id
_entity_poly.type
_entity_poly.pdbx_seq_one_letter_code
_entity_poly.pdbx_strand_id
1 'polypeptide(L)'
;MHLKKVTVPFFNEALSNDLDIFAAFGAIEKTFGYGTLMQTRIDVDYRNITQNILYISQPNLPLPRDFFVLPHNRGYRTNRSGDMAAVLTVFSMELAEDFWKTEELIYEVSPYILLS
;
A
#
# COMPACT_ATOMS: atom_id res chain seq x y z
N MET A 1 -21.96 -9.53 -10.79
CA MET A 1 -20.50 -9.26 -10.85
C MET A 1 -19.83 -10.19 -9.84
N HIS A 2 -19.20 -11.28 -10.29
CA HIS A 2 -18.46 -12.17 -9.38
C HIS A 2 -17.16 -11.46 -9.01
N LEU A 3 -17.10 -10.88 -7.81
CA LEU A 3 -15.83 -10.42 -7.24
C LEU A 3 -14.98 -11.68 -7.04
N LYS A 4 -13.86 -11.79 -7.76
CA LYS A 4 -12.83 -12.79 -7.45
C LYS A 4 -12.52 -12.66 -5.97
N LYS A 5 -12.47 -13.78 -5.22
CA LYS A 5 -11.98 -13.79 -3.84
C LYS A 5 -10.62 -13.09 -3.83
N VAL A 6 -10.57 -11.90 -3.24
CA VAL A 6 -9.32 -11.17 -3.06
C VAL A 6 -8.68 -11.81 -1.84
N THR A 7 -7.58 -12.54 -2.05
CA THR A 7 -6.77 -13.09 -0.98
C THR A 7 -5.74 -12.06 -0.56
N VAL A 8 -5.33 -12.08 0.71
CA VAL A 8 -4.07 -11.42 1.10
C VAL A 8 -2.97 -12.05 0.24
N PRO A 9 -2.20 -11.27 -0.54
CA PRO A 9 -1.05 -11.81 -1.25
C PRO A 9 -0.16 -12.58 -0.27
N PHE A 10 0.38 -13.74 -0.70
CA PHE A 10 1.33 -14.59 0.05
C PHE A 10 0.76 -15.45 1.18
N PHE A 11 -0.29 -15.02 1.88
CA PHE A 11 -0.89 -15.82 2.96
C PHE A 11 -2.01 -16.74 2.48
N ASN A 12 -2.49 -16.58 1.24
CA ASN A 12 -3.63 -17.34 0.67
C ASN A 12 -4.89 -17.31 1.56
N GLU A 13 -4.98 -16.34 2.46
CA GLU A 13 -6.13 -16.11 3.32
C GLU A 13 -7.14 -15.26 2.57
N ALA A 14 -8.40 -15.65 2.62
CA ALA A 14 -9.48 -14.86 2.05
C ALA A 14 -9.65 -13.57 2.86
N LEU A 15 -9.65 -12.42 2.21
CA LEU A 15 -10.12 -11.20 2.85
C LEU A 15 -11.59 -11.36 3.20
N SER A 16 -11.98 -10.81 4.35
CA SER A 16 -13.38 -10.79 4.74
C SER A 16 -14.21 -9.97 3.74
N ASN A 17 -15.41 -10.46 3.42
CA ASN A 17 -16.30 -9.80 2.45
C ASN A 17 -16.85 -8.45 2.96
N ASP A 18 -16.74 -8.20 4.26
CA ASP A 18 -17.14 -6.98 4.94
C ASP A 18 -15.96 -6.06 5.27
N LEU A 19 -14.78 -6.30 4.66
CA LEU A 19 -13.61 -5.45 4.87
C LEU A 19 -13.90 -4.00 4.47
N ASP A 20 -14.04 -3.13 5.47
CA ASP A 20 -14.06 -1.69 5.28
C ASP A 20 -12.63 -1.17 5.12
N ILE A 21 -12.20 -1.09 3.85
CA ILE A 21 -10.88 -0.56 3.49
C ILE A 21 -10.70 0.87 4.00
N PHE A 22 -11.80 1.66 4.11
CA PHE A 22 -11.74 3.03 4.61
C PHE A 22 -11.49 3.11 6.11
N ALA A 23 -12.15 2.25 6.88
CA ALA A 23 -11.85 2.11 8.30
C ALA A 23 -10.41 1.65 8.54
N ALA A 24 -9.92 0.69 7.73
CA ALA A 24 -8.57 0.15 7.86
C ALA A 24 -7.49 1.21 7.62
N PHE A 25 -7.55 1.98 6.52
CA PHE A 25 -6.55 3.02 6.30
C PHE A 25 -6.72 4.18 7.28
N GLY A 26 -7.95 4.52 7.69
CA GLY A 26 -8.19 5.59 8.67
C GLY A 26 -7.55 5.26 10.02
N ALA A 27 -7.57 3.99 10.42
CA ALA A 27 -6.86 3.50 11.60
C ALA A 27 -5.33 3.61 11.46
N ILE A 28 -4.77 3.30 10.28
CA ILE A 28 -3.34 3.45 9.99
C ILE A 28 -2.92 4.93 10.05
N GLU A 29 -3.65 5.81 9.36
CA GLU A 29 -3.35 7.25 9.32
C GLU A 29 -3.44 7.87 10.71
N LYS A 30 -4.47 7.52 11.49
CA LYS A 30 -4.64 8.00 12.87
C LYS A 30 -3.50 7.54 13.79
N THR A 31 -3.02 6.30 13.63
CA THR A 31 -2.01 5.71 14.52
C THR A 31 -0.59 6.16 14.17
N PHE A 32 -0.27 6.22 12.87
CA PHE A 32 1.11 6.39 12.39
C PHE A 32 1.35 7.71 11.65
N GLY A 33 0.29 8.50 11.38
CA GLY A 33 0.40 9.74 10.59
C GLY A 33 0.73 9.50 9.11
N TYR A 34 0.46 8.29 8.59
CA TYR A 34 0.84 7.90 7.24
C TYR A 34 -0.39 7.70 6.36
N GLY A 35 -0.55 8.58 5.35
CA GLY A 35 -1.61 8.48 4.35
C GLY A 35 -1.25 7.46 3.26
N THR A 36 -2.02 6.39 3.13
CA THR A 36 -1.75 5.30 2.18
C THR A 36 -2.52 5.46 0.87
N LEU A 37 -3.86 5.44 0.92
CA LEU A 37 -4.73 5.61 -0.24
C LEU A 37 -5.16 7.07 -0.45
N MET A 38 -5.31 7.79 0.64
CA MET A 38 -5.61 9.22 0.67
C MET A 38 -4.74 9.85 1.74
N GLN A 39 -4.36 11.11 1.54
CA GLN A 39 -3.79 11.92 2.58
C GLN A 39 -4.85 12.89 3.06
N THR A 40 -5.09 12.92 4.37
CA THR A 40 -5.99 13.89 4.97
C THR A 40 -5.22 14.89 5.82
N ARG A 41 -5.70 16.14 5.83
CA ARG A 41 -5.20 17.16 6.74
C ARG A 41 -6.32 18.08 7.17
N ILE A 42 -6.29 18.49 8.43
CA ILE A 42 -7.17 19.55 8.94
C ILE A 42 -6.37 20.84 8.91
N ASP A 43 -6.87 21.84 8.21
CA ASP A 43 -6.25 23.15 8.10
C ASP A 43 -7.34 24.21 7.94
N VAL A 44 -6.95 25.49 7.97
CA VAL A 44 -7.84 26.63 7.76
C VAL A 44 -8.54 26.52 6.40
N ASP A 45 -9.83 26.80 6.38
CA ASP A 45 -10.59 26.88 5.12
C ASP A 45 -10.12 28.11 4.31
N TYR A 46 -9.57 27.85 3.12
CA TYR A 46 -9.06 28.91 2.24
C TYR A 46 -10.15 29.86 1.73
N ARG A 47 -11.42 29.47 1.82
CA ARG A 47 -12.57 30.34 1.47
C ARG A 47 -13.13 31.08 2.69
N ASN A 48 -12.93 30.56 3.90
CA ASN A 48 -13.37 31.19 5.14
C ASN A 48 -12.37 30.92 6.27
N ILE A 49 -11.46 31.87 6.49
CA ILE A 49 -10.34 31.70 7.42
C ILE A 49 -10.72 31.59 8.91
N THR A 50 -12.00 31.73 9.24
CA THR A 50 -12.51 31.64 10.63
C THR A 50 -12.79 30.21 11.07
N GLN A 51 -12.69 29.23 10.17
CA GLN A 51 -12.95 27.82 10.45
C GLN A 51 -11.87 26.91 9.87
N ASN A 52 -11.76 25.72 10.45
CA ASN A 52 -10.96 24.64 9.88
C ASN A 52 -11.85 23.74 9.02
N ILE A 53 -11.23 23.11 8.02
CA ILE A 53 -11.87 22.12 7.15
C ILE A 53 -10.94 20.93 6.94
N LEU A 54 -11.55 19.77 6.68
CA LEU A 54 -10.83 18.57 6.26
C LEU A 54 -10.51 18.66 4.77
N TYR A 55 -9.23 18.63 4.43
CA TYR A 55 -8.76 18.44 3.07
C TYR A 55 -8.43 16.96 2.84
N ILE A 56 -8.92 16.42 1.74
CA ILE A 56 -8.60 15.06 1.26
C ILE A 56 -7.86 15.23 -0.06
N SER A 57 -6.68 14.63 -0.17
CA SER A 57 -5.86 14.68 -1.38
C SER A 57 -5.30 13.31 -1.73
N GLN A 58 -4.71 13.21 -2.93
CA GLN A 58 -3.88 12.07 -3.31
C GLN A 58 -2.77 11.85 -2.25
N PRO A 59 -2.36 10.60 -2.04
CA PRO A 59 -1.28 10.29 -1.12
C PRO A 59 0.08 10.69 -1.69
N ASN A 60 1.08 10.81 -0.81
CA ASN A 60 2.47 10.92 -1.24
C ASN A 60 2.98 9.55 -1.62
N LEU A 61 3.39 9.40 -2.89
CA LEU A 61 3.97 8.16 -3.36
C LEU A 61 5.35 7.92 -2.72
N PRO A 62 5.72 6.65 -2.44
CA PRO A 62 7.06 6.32 -1.94
C PRO A 62 8.21 6.70 -2.88
N LEU A 63 7.90 6.86 -4.18
CA LEU A 63 8.83 7.34 -5.20
C LEU A 63 8.21 8.54 -5.93
N PRO A 64 9.01 9.46 -6.49
CA PRO A 64 8.50 10.51 -7.36
C PRO A 64 7.77 9.94 -8.60
N ARG A 65 6.75 10.65 -9.08
CA ARG A 65 5.91 10.25 -10.23
C ARG A 65 6.72 9.79 -11.43
N ASP A 66 7.81 10.47 -11.75
CA ASP A 66 8.61 10.20 -12.94
C ASP A 66 9.20 8.79 -12.96
N PHE A 67 9.37 8.16 -11.79
CA PHE A 67 9.80 6.77 -11.68
C PHE A 67 8.74 5.77 -12.13
N PHE A 68 7.46 6.15 -12.11
CA PHE A 68 6.35 5.31 -12.56
C PHE A 68 6.03 5.51 -14.05
N VAL A 69 6.26 6.72 -14.57
CA VAL A 69 5.81 7.13 -15.91
C VAL A 69 6.91 7.00 -16.97
N LEU A 70 8.17 7.27 -16.62
CA LEU A 70 9.25 7.35 -17.61
C LEU A 70 9.91 5.98 -17.85
N PRO A 71 10.05 5.53 -19.12
CA PRO A 71 10.59 4.20 -19.42
C PRO A 71 12.03 3.93 -18.97
N HIS A 72 12.85 4.96 -18.82
CA HIS A 72 14.26 4.82 -18.41
C HIS A 72 14.41 4.58 -16.89
N ASN A 73 13.35 4.79 -16.11
CA ASN A 73 13.37 4.59 -14.65
C ASN A 73 12.99 3.15 -14.23
N ARG A 74 12.87 2.22 -15.19
CA ARG A 74 12.52 0.80 -14.90
C ARG A 74 13.42 0.16 -13.86
N GLY A 75 14.73 0.44 -13.88
CA GLY A 75 15.67 -0.12 -12.90
C GLY A 75 15.32 0.24 -11.44
N TYR A 76 14.89 1.48 -11.20
CA TYR A 76 14.47 1.93 -9.87
C TYR A 76 13.16 1.27 -9.40
N ARG A 77 12.25 1.00 -10.34
CA ARG A 77 11.04 0.23 -10.05
C ARG A 77 11.42 -1.19 -9.64
N THR A 78 12.31 -1.85 -10.39
CA THR A 78 12.79 -3.21 -10.06
C THR A 78 13.45 -3.26 -8.68
N ASN A 79 14.28 -2.27 -8.34
CA ASN A 79 14.89 -2.19 -7.01
C ASN A 79 13.84 -2.05 -5.92
N ARG A 80 12.87 -1.14 -6.10
CA ARG A 80 11.81 -0.93 -5.10
C ARG A 80 10.93 -2.17 -4.92
N SER A 81 10.64 -2.92 -5.98
CA SER A 81 9.91 -4.20 -5.85
C SER A 81 10.72 -5.22 -5.06
N GLY A 82 12.04 -5.27 -5.27
CA GLY A 82 12.95 -6.11 -4.50
C GLY A 82 12.99 -5.73 -3.01
N ASP A 83 13.07 -4.43 -2.70
CA ASP A 83 13.04 -3.93 -1.33
C ASP A 83 11.72 -4.30 -0.62
N MET A 84 10.59 -4.16 -1.33
CA MET A 84 9.29 -4.54 -0.79
C MET A 84 9.17 -6.05 -0.56
N ALA A 85 9.69 -6.86 -1.49
CA ALA A 85 9.76 -8.30 -1.30
C ALA A 85 10.58 -8.65 -0.07
N ALA A 86 11.77 -8.05 0.11
CA ALA A 86 12.60 -8.30 1.28
C ALA A 86 11.89 -7.97 2.61
N VAL A 87 11.18 -6.85 2.68
CA VAL A 87 10.40 -6.48 3.88
C VAL A 87 9.29 -7.50 4.17
N LEU A 88 8.57 -7.94 3.12
CA LEU A 88 7.51 -8.93 3.27
C LEU A 88 8.06 -10.31 3.65
N THR A 89 9.23 -10.69 3.12
CA THR A 89 9.92 -11.92 3.49
C THR A 89 10.26 -11.91 4.97
N VAL A 90 10.87 -10.83 5.48
CA VAL A 90 11.19 -10.69 6.91
C VAL A 90 9.91 -10.77 7.76
N PHE A 91 8.84 -10.09 7.35
CA PHE A 91 7.56 -10.16 8.06
C PHE A 91 6.98 -11.60 8.06
N SER A 92 7.13 -12.33 6.96
CA SER A 92 6.64 -13.71 6.86
C SER A 92 7.39 -14.70 7.75
N MET A 93 8.65 -14.44 8.10
CA MET A 93 9.42 -15.30 9.02
C MET A 93 8.74 -15.44 10.40
N GLU A 94 8.01 -14.42 10.82
CA GLU A 94 7.35 -14.37 12.13
C GLU A 94 5.94 -14.97 12.11
N LEU A 95 5.32 -15.09 10.94
CA LEU A 95 3.87 -15.36 10.82
C LEU A 95 3.53 -16.57 9.94
N ALA A 96 4.40 -16.96 9.02
CA ALA A 96 4.13 -18.03 8.08
C ALA A 96 4.44 -19.40 8.69
N GLU A 97 3.51 -20.35 8.51
CA GLU A 97 3.74 -21.75 8.88
C GLU A 97 4.84 -22.40 8.02
N ASP A 98 4.91 -22.03 6.73
CA ASP A 98 5.94 -22.46 5.78
C ASP A 98 6.61 -21.24 5.15
N PHE A 99 7.71 -20.83 5.75
CA PHE A 99 8.50 -19.67 5.32
C PHE A 99 8.97 -19.81 3.86
N TRP A 100 9.56 -20.94 3.48
CA TRP A 100 10.20 -21.10 2.17
C TRP A 100 9.18 -20.98 1.03
N LYS A 101 8.01 -21.60 1.21
CA LYS A 101 6.92 -21.48 0.25
C LYS A 101 6.37 -20.04 0.17
N THR A 102 6.32 -19.34 1.29
CA THR A 102 5.83 -17.96 1.35
C THR A 102 6.82 -16.99 0.69
N GLU A 103 8.11 -17.17 0.93
CA GLU A 103 9.19 -16.41 0.28
C GLU A 103 9.15 -16.56 -1.24
N GLU A 104 8.98 -17.78 -1.75
CA GLU A 104 8.87 -18.03 -3.20
C GLU A 104 7.69 -17.26 -3.83
N LEU A 105 6.52 -17.29 -3.19
CA LEU A 105 5.35 -16.54 -3.65
C LEU A 105 5.60 -15.02 -3.61
N ILE A 106 6.28 -14.51 -2.57
CA ILE A 106 6.66 -13.10 -2.43
C ILE A 106 7.49 -12.62 -3.61
N TYR A 107 8.53 -13.38 -3.96
CA TYR A 107 9.38 -13.02 -5.08
C TYR A 107 8.71 -13.23 -6.45
N GLU A 108 7.81 -14.21 -6.59
CA GLU A 108 7.05 -14.42 -7.82
C GLU A 108 6.23 -13.19 -8.21
N VAL A 109 5.49 -12.60 -7.25
CA VAL A 109 4.62 -11.47 -7.56
C VAL A 109 5.28 -10.10 -7.36
N SER A 110 6.48 -10.06 -6.78
CA SER A 110 7.25 -8.83 -6.52
C SER A 110 7.27 -7.84 -7.70
N PRO A 111 7.49 -8.26 -8.96
CA PRO A 111 7.48 -7.35 -10.11
C PRO A 111 6.15 -6.60 -10.33
N TYR A 112 5.04 -7.13 -9.82
CA TYR A 112 3.70 -6.56 -9.94
C TYR A 112 3.31 -5.64 -8.78
N ILE A 113 4.06 -5.65 -7.67
CA ILE A 113 3.79 -4.84 -6.47
C ILE A 113 3.79 -3.33 -6.75
N LEU A 114 4.45 -2.89 -7.82
CA LEU A 114 4.53 -1.47 -8.23
C LEU A 114 3.71 -1.12 -9.48
N LEU A 115 2.82 -2.02 -9.90
CA LEU A 115 1.97 -1.85 -11.08
C LEU A 115 0.48 -1.73 -10.74
N SER A 116 0.10 -1.96 -9.48
CA SER A 116 -1.22 -1.71 -8.90
C SER A 116 -1.27 -0.39 -8.15
#